data_AF-A0A3A8YUZ2-F1
#
_entry.id   AF-A0A3A8YUZ2-F1
#
_cell.length_a   1.000
_cell.length_b   1.000
_cell.length_c   1.000
_cell.angle_alpha   90.00
_cell.angle_beta   90.00
_cell.angle_gamma   90.00
#
_symmetry.space_group_name_H-M   'P 1'
#
loop_
_entity.id
_entity.type
_entity.pdbx_description
1 polymer ?
#
loop_
_entity_poly.entity_id
_entity_poly.type
_entity_poly.pdbx_seq_one_letter_code
_entity_poly.pdbx_strand_id
1 'polypeptide(L)'
;MNYDKPLCWCCVWRHIIGPGNDPTISCGHPCAQVRKQFHGSSTAEICKEYLEDDPKIKVRVCHETRETLMRGIHQMAVDSGHYAKAKAILDYFLPDTWGSPTEFSCNEFTFVANVSFGNNEGIYLNCYAEGKTQIDGGEVMWHLGTYKTLDTSLAAMQTFGEWGGTLTYFARRYLLEHRDRFVSDRELRAKAIREHLTKKEEDRS
;
A
#
# COMPACT_ATOMS: atom_id res chain seq x y z
N MET A 1 -16.30 -37.23 -20.19
CA MET A 1 -15.51 -36.64 -19.09
C MET A 1 -16.38 -35.58 -18.45
N ASN A 2 -16.85 -35.82 -17.23
CA ASN A 2 -17.47 -34.76 -16.43
C ASN A 2 -16.36 -33.73 -16.21
N TYR A 3 -16.47 -32.56 -16.82
CA TYR A 3 -15.73 -31.41 -16.35
C TYR A 3 -16.37 -31.06 -15.01
N ASP A 4 -15.74 -31.49 -13.92
CA ASP A 4 -16.16 -31.07 -12.60
C ASP A 4 -16.20 -29.54 -12.60
N LYS A 5 -17.38 -29.01 -12.29
CA LYS A 5 -17.68 -27.58 -12.35
C LYS A 5 -16.63 -26.81 -11.54
N PRO A 6 -16.17 -25.62 -11.98
CA PRO A 6 -15.19 -24.84 -11.23
C PRO A 6 -15.74 -24.53 -9.84
N LEU A 7 -14.97 -24.88 -8.82
CA LEU A 7 -15.38 -24.78 -7.42
C LEU A 7 -14.70 -23.56 -6.77
N CYS A 8 -15.47 -22.80 -5.98
CA CYS A 8 -14.99 -21.59 -5.30
C CYS A 8 -13.80 -21.85 -4.37
N TRP A 9 -13.71 -23.07 -3.85
CA TRP A 9 -12.66 -23.48 -2.91
C TRP A 9 -11.24 -23.49 -3.52
N CYS A 10 -11.13 -23.55 -4.86
CA CYS A 10 -9.88 -23.52 -5.63
C CYS A 10 -9.55 -22.11 -6.12
N CYS A 11 -10.43 -21.12 -5.88
CA CYS A 11 -10.25 -19.77 -6.37
C CYS A 11 -9.20 -19.03 -5.53
N VAL A 12 -8.30 -18.30 -6.19
CA VAL A 12 -7.30 -17.42 -5.56
C VAL A 12 -7.93 -16.38 -4.63
N TRP A 13 -9.16 -15.99 -4.92
CA TRP A 13 -9.91 -15.00 -4.15
C TRP A 13 -10.61 -15.59 -2.94
N ARG A 14 -10.42 -16.86 -2.60
CA ARG A 14 -11.04 -17.47 -1.43
C ARG A 14 -10.59 -16.77 -0.14
N HIS A 15 -11.55 -16.38 0.70
CA HIS A 15 -11.29 -15.81 2.02
C HIS A 15 -11.60 -16.87 3.09
N ILE A 16 -10.58 -17.37 3.80
CA ILE A 16 -10.78 -18.30 4.93
C ILE A 16 -10.75 -17.47 6.21
N ILE A 17 -11.91 -17.14 6.78
CA ILE A 17 -12.03 -16.61 8.15
C ILE A 17 -12.70 -17.70 8.98
N GLY A 18 -11.93 -18.62 9.57
CA GLY A 18 -12.47 -19.68 10.42
C GLY A 18 -11.78 -21.03 10.27
N PRO A 19 -12.13 -22.05 11.09
CA PRO A 19 -11.65 -23.42 10.91
C PRO A 19 -11.98 -23.87 9.49
N GLY A 20 -11.04 -24.58 8.83
CA GLY A 20 -10.94 -24.75 7.37
C GLY A 20 -12.13 -25.35 6.59
N ASN A 21 -13.28 -25.53 7.25
CA ASN A 21 -14.49 -26.17 6.75
C ASN A 21 -15.75 -25.27 6.81
N ASP A 22 -15.66 -23.95 6.97
CA ASP A 22 -16.83 -23.06 6.77
C ASP A 22 -16.80 -22.42 5.36
N PRO A 23 -17.56 -22.96 4.38
CA PRO A 23 -17.56 -22.51 2.99
C PRO A 23 -18.43 -21.26 2.73
N THR A 24 -19.08 -20.68 3.73
CA THR A 24 -20.23 -19.78 3.47
C THR A 24 -19.97 -18.28 3.53
N ILE A 25 -18.81 -17.79 4.00
CA ILE A 25 -18.80 -16.42 4.56
C ILE A 25 -18.19 -15.31 3.68
N SER A 26 -17.26 -15.52 2.75
CA SER A 26 -16.91 -14.46 1.77
C SER A 26 -15.92 -14.92 0.70
N CYS A 27 -16.11 -14.50 -0.55
CA CYS A 27 -14.98 -14.39 -1.46
C CYS A 27 -14.25 -13.06 -1.16
N GLY A 28 -12.93 -13.09 -1.09
CA GLY A 28 -12.05 -11.95 -0.86
C GLY A 28 -11.83 -11.07 -2.09
N HIS A 29 -12.77 -11.03 -3.03
CA HIS A 29 -12.73 -10.08 -4.15
C HIS A 29 -12.85 -8.64 -3.62
N PRO A 30 -12.09 -7.67 -4.17
CA PRO A 30 -12.20 -6.25 -3.79
C PRO A 30 -13.55 -5.63 -4.21
N CYS A 31 -14.18 -6.14 -5.27
CA CYS A 31 -15.48 -5.65 -5.77
C CYS A 31 -16.68 -6.24 -4.99
N ALA A 32 -17.47 -5.37 -4.35
CA ALA A 32 -18.67 -5.76 -3.60
C ALA A 32 -19.75 -6.44 -4.47
N GLN A 33 -19.89 -6.06 -5.74
CA GLN A 33 -20.84 -6.68 -6.65
C GLN A 33 -20.45 -8.13 -6.95
N VAL A 34 -19.16 -8.38 -7.19
CA VAL A 34 -18.65 -9.74 -7.37
C VAL A 34 -18.84 -10.55 -6.10
N ARG A 35 -18.59 -9.96 -4.91
CA ARG A 35 -18.86 -10.63 -3.63
C ARG A 35 -20.32 -11.05 -3.46
N LYS A 36 -21.27 -10.21 -3.86
CA LYS A 36 -22.71 -10.50 -3.76
C LYS A 36 -23.16 -11.65 -4.66
N GLN A 37 -22.55 -11.82 -5.84
CA GLN A 37 -22.91 -12.88 -6.78
C GLN A 37 -22.68 -14.30 -6.23
N PHE A 38 -21.78 -14.48 -5.26
CA PHE A 38 -21.47 -15.81 -4.73
C PHE A 38 -22.54 -16.36 -3.79
N HIS A 39 -23.26 -15.54 -3.02
CA HIS A 39 -24.30 -15.98 -2.06
C HIS A 39 -23.92 -17.20 -1.17
N GLY A 40 -22.64 -17.45 -0.88
CA GLY A 40 -22.17 -18.64 -0.16
C GLY A 40 -22.19 -19.96 -0.97
N SER A 41 -22.34 -19.90 -2.30
CA SER A 41 -22.27 -21.05 -3.21
C SER A 41 -20.87 -21.64 -3.28
N SER A 42 -20.78 -22.98 -3.35
CA SER A 42 -19.53 -23.71 -3.57
C SER A 42 -19.09 -23.74 -5.04
N THR A 43 -19.94 -23.30 -5.97
CA THR A 43 -19.64 -23.26 -7.41
C THR A 43 -19.29 -21.85 -7.89
N ALA A 44 -18.22 -21.74 -8.69
CA ALA A 44 -17.76 -20.49 -9.27
C ALA A 44 -18.27 -20.25 -10.69
N GLU A 45 -19.25 -21.05 -11.16
CA GLU A 45 -19.73 -21.07 -12.55
C GLU A 45 -20.15 -19.71 -13.09
N ILE A 46 -20.69 -18.84 -12.23
CA ILE A 46 -21.19 -17.51 -12.61
C ILE A 46 -20.19 -16.39 -12.34
N CYS A 47 -19.04 -16.70 -11.72
CA CYS A 47 -18.06 -15.68 -11.39
C CYS A 47 -17.13 -15.42 -12.58
N LYS A 48 -17.34 -14.27 -13.23
CA LYS A 48 -16.46 -13.80 -14.32
C LYS A 48 -15.01 -13.54 -13.88
N GLU A 49 -14.79 -13.33 -12.59
CA GLU A 49 -13.46 -13.09 -11.99
C GLU A 49 -12.84 -14.39 -11.41
N TYR A 50 -13.47 -15.56 -11.63
CA TYR A 50 -12.91 -16.83 -11.17
C TYR A 50 -11.51 -17.02 -11.75
N LEU A 51 -10.57 -17.32 -10.86
CA LEU A 51 -9.20 -17.61 -11.21
C LEU A 51 -8.71 -18.72 -10.30
N GLU A 52 -8.45 -19.88 -10.89
CA GLU A 52 -7.96 -21.05 -10.17
C GLU A 52 -6.55 -20.78 -9.65
N ASP A 53 -6.32 -21.01 -8.35
CA ASP A 53 -5.01 -20.84 -7.74
C ASP A 53 -4.08 -21.99 -8.14
N ASP A 54 -2.83 -21.66 -8.46
CA ASP A 54 -1.77 -22.63 -8.71
C ASP A 54 -0.64 -22.41 -7.70
N PRO A 55 -0.58 -23.20 -6.61
CA PRO A 55 0.42 -23.08 -5.55
C PRO A 55 1.88 -23.07 -6.05
N LYS A 56 2.16 -23.56 -7.27
CA LYS A 56 3.51 -23.58 -7.83
C LYS A 56 3.98 -22.22 -8.35
N ILE A 57 3.05 -21.34 -8.71
CA ILE A 57 3.38 -19.96 -9.09
C ILE A 57 3.95 -19.27 -7.85
N LYS A 58 5.11 -18.63 -7.96
CA LYS A 58 5.66 -17.85 -6.84
C LYS A 58 5.32 -16.39 -7.01
N VAL A 59 4.74 -15.78 -5.99
CA VAL A 59 4.49 -14.34 -5.95
C VAL A 59 5.60 -13.70 -5.14
N ARG A 60 6.25 -12.68 -5.73
CA ARG A 60 7.10 -11.80 -4.94
C ARG A 60 6.20 -10.73 -4.32
N VAL A 61 5.97 -10.86 -3.03
CA VAL A 61 5.27 -9.85 -2.25
C VAL A 61 6.29 -8.79 -1.84
N CYS A 62 6.04 -7.54 -2.22
CA CYS A 62 6.83 -6.39 -1.79
C CYS A 62 5.86 -5.38 -1.20
N HIS A 63 5.53 -5.56 0.07
CA HIS A 63 4.69 -4.60 0.77
C HIS A 63 5.48 -3.35 1.10
N GLU A 64 4.83 -2.22 0.89
CA GLU A 64 5.34 -0.95 1.38
C GLU A 64 5.12 -0.88 2.90
N THR A 65 6.11 -0.42 3.65
CA THR A 65 6.04 -0.10 5.09
C THR A 65 6.06 1.41 5.29
N ARG A 66 5.77 1.89 6.50
CA ARG A 66 5.93 3.33 6.85
C ARG A 66 7.34 3.82 6.52
N GLU A 67 8.35 3.06 6.95
CA GLU A 67 9.74 3.38 6.72
C GLU A 67 10.10 3.40 5.23
N THR A 68 9.76 2.34 4.49
CA THR A 68 10.13 2.24 3.07
C THR A 68 9.42 3.30 2.23
N LEU A 69 8.14 3.59 2.52
CA LEU A 69 7.39 4.67 1.88
C LEU A 69 8.07 6.01 2.12
N MET A 70 8.33 6.35 3.38
CA MET A 70 8.90 7.64 3.74
C MET A 70 10.31 7.80 3.16
N ARG A 71 11.14 6.74 3.20
CA ARG A 71 12.47 6.74 2.57
C ARG A 71 12.41 6.88 1.05
N GLY A 72 11.48 6.18 0.40
CA GLY A 72 11.30 6.27 -1.04
C GLY A 72 10.91 7.67 -1.50
N ILE A 73 9.93 8.29 -0.82
CA ILE A 73 9.51 9.67 -1.08
C ILE A 73 10.66 10.65 -0.82
N HIS A 74 11.34 10.49 0.32
CA HIS A 74 12.52 11.30 0.65
C HIS A 74 13.57 11.21 -0.44
N GLN A 75 13.94 10.01 -0.89
CA GLN A 75 14.98 9.82 -1.88
C GLN A 75 14.61 10.44 -3.22
N MET A 76 13.37 10.29 -3.70
CA MET A 76 12.91 10.98 -4.92
C MET A 76 13.03 12.50 -4.80
N ALA A 77 12.68 13.07 -3.65
CA ALA A 77 12.80 14.50 -3.39
C ALA A 77 14.28 14.94 -3.31
N VAL A 78 15.16 14.15 -2.71
CA VAL A 78 16.61 14.41 -2.67
C VAL A 78 17.21 14.39 -4.07
N ASP A 79 16.92 13.36 -4.86
CA ASP A 79 17.47 13.18 -6.20
C ASP A 79 17.02 14.28 -7.17
N SER A 80 15.90 14.95 -6.86
CA SER A 80 15.42 16.10 -7.61
C SER A 80 16.17 17.41 -7.34
N GLY A 81 17.08 17.44 -6.37
CA GLY A 81 17.92 18.61 -6.04
C GLY A 81 17.31 19.62 -5.06
N HIS A 82 16.08 19.39 -4.56
CA HIS A 82 15.36 20.35 -3.70
C HIS A 82 15.70 20.24 -2.19
N TYR A 83 16.60 19.32 -1.81
CA TYR A 83 16.87 19.02 -0.40
C TYR A 83 17.90 19.94 0.27
N ALA A 84 18.70 20.70 -0.50
CA ALA A 84 19.87 21.41 0.03
C ALA A 84 19.54 22.38 1.19
N LYS A 85 18.46 23.17 1.07
CA LYS A 85 18.04 24.10 2.13
C LYS A 85 17.59 23.38 3.39
N ALA A 86 16.74 22.36 3.23
CA ALA A 86 16.24 21.56 4.36
C ALA A 86 17.38 20.82 5.06
N LYS A 87 18.32 20.23 4.31
CA LYS A 87 19.51 19.56 4.83
C LYS A 87 20.37 20.49 5.69
N ALA A 88 20.51 21.75 5.30
CA ALA A 88 21.38 22.70 6.00
C ALA A 88 20.91 23.02 7.44
N ILE A 89 19.60 22.91 7.71
CA ILE A 89 19.02 23.17 9.03
C ILE A 89 18.66 21.88 9.79
N LEU A 90 18.79 20.71 9.16
CA LEU A 90 18.29 19.46 9.71
C LEU A 90 19.13 18.98 10.90
N ASP A 91 18.48 18.73 12.04
CA ASP A 91 19.04 17.99 13.18
C ASP A 91 19.00 16.49 12.85
N TYR A 92 17.80 15.97 12.56
CA TYR A 92 17.63 14.59 12.10
C TYR A 92 16.42 14.41 11.18
N PHE A 93 16.47 13.32 10.41
CA PHE A 93 15.33 12.73 9.74
C PHE A 93 15.16 11.28 10.22
N LEU A 94 13.97 10.96 10.72
CA LEU A 94 13.64 9.66 11.30
C LEU A 94 12.34 9.13 10.69
N PRO A 95 12.41 8.21 9.71
CA PRO A 95 11.26 7.42 9.27
C PRO A 95 10.66 6.62 10.42
N ASP A 96 9.34 6.46 10.42
CA ASP A 96 8.64 5.68 11.44
C ASP A 96 8.73 4.19 11.15
N THR A 97 9.18 3.44 12.15
CA THR A 97 9.31 1.98 12.13
C THR A 97 8.34 1.29 13.09
N TRP A 98 7.56 2.05 13.86
CA TRP A 98 6.75 1.54 14.95
C TRP A 98 5.26 1.39 14.55
N GLY A 99 4.55 0.54 15.31
CA GLY A 99 3.10 0.34 15.19
C GLY A 99 2.64 -0.83 14.32
N SER A 100 1.41 -1.29 14.57
CA SER A 100 0.72 -2.33 13.79
C SER A 100 -0.55 -1.74 13.16
N PRO A 101 -0.91 -2.06 11.90
CA PRO A 101 -0.14 -2.85 10.94
C PRO A 101 1.16 -2.16 10.51
N THR A 102 2.15 -2.95 10.09
CA THR A 102 3.49 -2.47 9.66
C THR A 102 3.56 -2.11 8.18
N GLU A 103 2.62 -2.64 7.39
CA GLU A 103 2.63 -2.64 5.93
C GLU A 103 1.34 -2.02 5.38
N PHE A 104 1.42 -1.39 4.21
CA PHE A 104 0.28 -0.87 3.47
C PHE A 104 -0.32 -1.97 2.57
N SER A 105 -1.66 -2.04 2.55
CA SER A 105 -2.39 -2.87 1.57
C SER A 105 -3.32 -2.04 0.68
N CYS A 106 -3.30 -0.71 0.83
CA CYS A 106 -4.11 0.23 0.04
C CYS A 106 -3.39 1.59 -0.08
N ASN A 107 -3.61 2.31 -1.18
CA ASN A 107 -3.11 3.67 -1.43
C ASN A 107 -4.21 4.74 -1.44
N GLU A 108 -5.38 4.46 -0.86
CA GLU A 108 -6.49 5.40 -0.69
C GLU A 108 -6.25 6.38 0.48
N PHE A 109 -5.03 6.91 0.56
CA PHE A 109 -4.63 7.90 1.55
C PHE A 109 -3.97 9.11 0.88
N THR A 110 -3.97 10.23 1.58
CA THR A 110 -3.27 11.45 1.22
C THR A 110 -2.01 11.59 2.06
N PHE A 111 -0.91 12.00 1.42
CA PHE A 111 0.29 12.37 2.15
C PHE A 111 0.12 13.77 2.74
N VAL A 112 0.39 13.91 4.04
CA VAL A 112 0.25 15.17 4.78
C VAL A 112 1.60 15.53 5.40
N ALA A 113 2.07 16.73 5.10
CA ALA A 113 3.24 17.34 5.71
C ALA A 113 2.78 18.42 6.70
N ASN A 114 3.04 18.23 7.99
CA ASN A 114 2.66 19.17 9.05
C ASN A 114 3.90 19.79 9.69
N VAL A 115 4.07 21.11 9.55
CA VAL A 115 5.13 21.85 10.22
C VAL A 115 4.58 22.45 11.52
N SER A 116 5.27 22.22 12.63
CA SER A 116 4.86 22.69 13.95
C SER A 116 6.06 22.96 14.87
N PHE A 117 5.85 23.79 15.90
CA PHE A 117 6.82 23.96 16.98
C PHE A 117 6.74 22.78 17.95
N GLY A 118 7.89 22.26 18.37
CA GLY A 118 7.96 21.41 19.55
C GLY A 118 7.97 22.24 20.82
N ASN A 119 7.45 21.68 21.92
CA ASN A 119 7.28 22.42 23.17
C ASN A 119 8.58 23.03 23.74
N ASN A 120 9.77 22.49 23.43
CA ASN A 120 11.08 23.07 23.81
C ASN A 120 12.27 22.65 22.90
N GLU A 121 12.01 22.08 21.72
CA GLU A 121 13.03 21.30 20.99
C GLU A 121 13.25 21.73 19.52
N GLY A 122 12.71 22.88 19.11
CA GLY A 122 12.84 23.41 17.75
C GLY A 122 11.59 23.21 16.90
N ILE A 123 11.76 23.11 15.58
CA ILE A 123 10.68 22.95 14.60
C ILE A 123 10.67 21.51 14.07
N TYR A 124 9.48 20.96 13.93
CA TYR A 124 9.22 19.62 13.43
C TYR A 124 8.44 19.72 12.13
N LEU A 125 8.81 18.88 11.16
CA LEU A 125 7.98 18.52 10.03
C LEU A 125 7.63 17.05 10.16
N ASN A 126 6.39 16.78 10.57
CA ASN A 126 5.86 15.43 10.69
C ASN A 126 5.10 15.07 9.41
N CYS A 127 5.36 13.87 8.90
CA CYS A 127 4.75 13.36 7.69
C CYS A 127 3.75 12.25 8.04
N TYR A 128 2.58 12.26 7.40
CA TYR A 128 1.51 11.30 7.66
C TYR A 128 0.90 10.76 6.36
N ALA A 129 0.35 9.55 6.45
CA ALA A 129 -0.64 9.02 5.53
C ALA A 129 -2.01 9.15 6.19
N GLU A 130 -2.87 10.02 5.65
CA GLU A 130 -4.22 10.27 6.15
C GLU A 130 -5.25 9.67 5.19
N GLY A 131 -6.08 8.75 5.69
CA GLY A 131 -7.09 8.05 4.91
C GLY A 131 -6.99 6.55 5.10
N LYS A 132 -7.28 5.78 4.04
CA LYS A 132 -7.35 4.33 4.12
C LYS A 132 -6.04 3.69 3.68
N THR A 133 -5.32 3.09 4.64
CA THR A 133 -4.03 2.42 4.42
C THR A 133 -4.15 0.90 4.32
N GLN A 134 -5.30 0.35 4.75
CA GLN A 134 -5.63 -1.07 4.71
C GLN A 134 -6.97 -1.29 3.99
N ILE A 135 -7.08 -2.35 3.19
CA ILE A 135 -8.33 -2.68 2.45
C ILE A 135 -9.52 -2.90 3.39
N ASP A 136 -9.31 -3.55 4.53
CA ASP A 136 -10.35 -3.85 5.52
C ASP A 136 -10.32 -2.88 6.73
N GLY A 137 -9.43 -1.89 6.70
CA GLY A 137 -9.30 -0.89 7.76
C GLY A 137 -10.19 0.33 7.56
N GLY A 138 -10.47 1.03 8.66
CA GLY A 138 -11.06 2.37 8.62
C GLY A 138 -10.05 3.45 8.23
N GLU A 139 -10.51 4.69 8.17
CA GLU A 139 -9.63 5.85 7.99
C GLU A 139 -8.72 6.03 9.21
N VAL A 140 -7.45 6.30 8.94
CA VAL A 140 -6.39 6.44 9.94
C VAL A 140 -5.45 7.58 9.56
N MET A 141 -4.75 8.10 10.55
CA MET A 141 -3.63 9.01 10.35
C MET A 141 -2.35 8.29 10.78
N TRP A 142 -1.64 7.69 9.84
CA TRP A 142 -0.40 6.98 10.09
C TRP A 142 0.78 7.93 10.01
N HIS A 143 1.51 8.09 11.10
CA HIS A 143 2.79 8.77 11.07
C HIS A 143 3.78 7.98 10.20
N LEU A 144 4.50 8.69 9.33
CA LEU A 144 5.45 8.13 8.37
C LEU A 144 6.89 8.47 8.72
N GLY A 145 7.10 9.62 9.36
CA GLY A 145 8.42 10.06 9.78
C GLY A 145 8.48 11.53 10.14
N THR A 146 9.58 11.88 10.82
CA THR A 146 9.82 13.20 11.36
C THR A 146 11.10 13.78 10.80
N TYR A 147 11.04 15.03 10.36
CA TYR A 147 12.21 15.89 10.19
C TYR A 147 12.23 16.87 11.35
N LYS A 148 13.39 17.05 11.98
CA LYS A 148 13.55 18.00 13.08
C LYS A 148 14.70 18.95 12.79
N THR A 149 14.53 20.20 13.20
CA THR A 149 15.60 21.18 13.36
C THR A 149 15.59 21.74 14.78
N LEU A 150 16.74 22.14 15.29
CA LEU A 150 16.85 22.89 16.55
C LEU A 150 16.57 24.39 16.37
N ASP A 151 16.52 24.88 15.12
CA ASP A 151 16.16 26.27 14.83
C ASP A 151 14.67 26.51 15.12
N THR A 152 14.35 27.72 15.59
CA THR A 152 13.00 28.19 15.90
C THR A 152 12.61 29.43 15.08
N SER A 153 13.46 29.83 14.12
CA SER A 153 13.27 31.00 13.29
C SER A 153 12.14 30.84 12.27
N LEU A 154 11.58 31.98 11.82
CA LEU A 154 10.64 32.00 10.69
C LEU A 154 11.26 31.40 9.42
N ALA A 155 12.55 31.62 9.18
CA ALA A 155 13.25 31.09 8.02
C ALA A 155 13.29 29.55 8.05
N ALA A 156 13.51 28.95 9.23
CA ALA A 156 13.43 27.50 9.39
C ALA A 156 12.01 26.97 9.17
N MET A 157 10.99 27.64 9.71
CA MET A 157 9.58 27.30 9.48
C MET A 157 9.24 27.32 7.99
N GLN A 158 9.65 28.37 7.26
CA GLN A 158 9.46 28.48 5.82
C GLN A 158 10.24 27.41 5.05
N THR A 159 11.46 27.10 5.45
CA THR A 159 12.29 26.06 4.83
C THR A 159 11.64 24.68 4.98
N PHE A 160 11.11 24.35 6.16
CA PHE A 160 10.34 23.11 6.36
C PHE A 160 8.99 23.14 5.65
N GLY A 161 8.35 24.30 5.48
CA GLY A 161 7.17 24.45 4.64
C GLY A 161 7.45 24.15 3.16
N GLU A 162 8.53 24.73 2.61
CA GLU A 162 9.01 24.46 1.24
C GLU A 162 9.34 22.97 1.06
N TRP A 163 10.02 22.38 2.03
CA TRP A 163 10.34 20.95 2.03
C TRP A 163 9.10 20.06 2.13
N GLY A 164 8.13 20.40 2.98
CA GLY A 164 6.85 19.70 3.09
C GLY A 164 6.05 19.72 1.78
N GLY A 165 6.04 20.86 1.08
CA GLY A 165 5.45 20.99 -0.26
C GLY A 165 6.16 20.09 -1.29
N THR A 166 7.48 20.06 -1.25
CA THR A 166 8.30 19.18 -2.10
C THR A 166 7.98 17.70 -1.86
N LEU A 167 7.95 17.27 -0.60
CA LEU A 167 7.60 15.90 -0.23
C LEU A 167 6.19 15.54 -0.68
N THR A 168 5.23 16.45 -0.57
CA THR A 168 3.84 16.23 -1.02
C THR A 168 3.78 15.94 -2.52
N TYR A 169 4.53 16.71 -3.33
CA TYR A 169 4.61 16.47 -4.77
C TYR A 169 5.22 15.10 -5.09
N PHE A 170 6.34 14.75 -4.46
CA PHE A 170 7.00 13.47 -4.72
C PHE A 170 6.26 12.28 -4.14
N ALA A 171 5.49 12.44 -3.06
CA ALA A 171 4.59 11.42 -2.54
C ALA A 171 3.57 11.02 -3.60
N ARG A 172 2.93 11.99 -4.26
CA ARG A 172 2.00 11.69 -5.36
C ARG A 172 2.67 10.93 -6.49
N ARG A 173 3.89 11.32 -6.88
CA ARG A 173 4.65 10.61 -7.92
C ARG A 173 5.03 9.19 -7.49
N TYR A 174 5.54 9.02 -6.28
CA TYR A 174 5.93 7.71 -5.74
C TYR A 174 4.75 6.74 -5.78
N LEU A 175 3.57 7.17 -5.32
CA LEU A 175 2.36 6.35 -5.34
C LEU A 175 1.92 5.98 -6.76
N LEU A 176 2.12 6.85 -7.76
CA LEU A 176 1.79 6.56 -9.15
C LEU A 176 2.75 5.56 -9.80
N GLU A 177 4.04 5.69 -9.49
CA GLU A 177 5.14 4.85 -10.02
C GLU A 177 5.19 3.46 -9.34
N HIS A 178 4.66 3.33 -8.12
CA HIS A 178 4.73 2.11 -7.31
C HIS A 178 3.35 1.57 -6.91
N ARG A 179 2.32 1.76 -7.74
CA ARG A 179 0.93 1.35 -7.43
C ARG A 179 0.79 -0.10 -7.02
N ASP A 180 1.61 -0.97 -7.59
CA ASP A 180 1.63 -2.41 -7.32
C ASP A 180 2.09 -2.78 -5.92
N ARG A 181 2.73 -1.87 -5.18
CA ARG A 181 3.17 -2.10 -3.78
C ARG A 181 2.08 -1.88 -2.73
N PHE A 182 0.92 -1.37 -3.16
CA PHE A 182 -0.21 -1.03 -2.30
C PHE A 182 -1.45 -1.87 -2.61
N VAL A 183 -1.24 -3.08 -3.12
CA VAL A 183 -2.32 -4.04 -3.39
C VAL A 183 -2.22 -5.23 -2.44
N SER A 184 -3.33 -5.92 -2.20
CA SER A 184 -3.33 -7.10 -1.34
C SER A 184 -2.51 -8.25 -1.91
N ASP A 185 -2.07 -9.15 -1.02
CA ASP A 185 -1.47 -10.44 -1.41
C ASP A 185 -2.31 -11.20 -2.42
N ARG A 186 -3.64 -11.18 -2.26
CA ARG A 186 -4.56 -11.85 -3.19
C ARG A 186 -4.56 -11.19 -4.56
N GLU A 187 -4.51 -9.87 -4.63
CA GLU A 187 -4.41 -9.15 -5.90
C GLU A 187 -3.07 -9.41 -6.59
N LEU A 188 -1.95 -9.40 -5.84
CA LEU A 188 -0.63 -9.78 -6.38
C LEU A 188 -0.65 -11.22 -6.90
N ARG A 189 -1.29 -12.12 -6.16
CA ARG A 189 -1.45 -13.53 -6.53
C ARG A 189 -2.26 -13.70 -7.79
N ALA A 190 -3.42 -13.06 -7.86
CA ALA A 190 -4.28 -13.11 -9.03
C ALA A 190 -3.58 -12.53 -10.27
N LYS A 191 -2.82 -11.45 -10.11
CA LYS A 191 -2.01 -10.87 -11.19
C LYS A 191 -0.95 -11.86 -11.68
N ALA A 192 -0.18 -12.47 -10.77
CA ALA A 192 0.86 -13.43 -11.15
C ALA A 192 0.29 -14.67 -11.87
N ILE A 193 -0.87 -15.17 -11.43
CA ILE A 193 -1.54 -16.28 -12.11
C ILE A 193 -1.96 -15.89 -13.53
N ARG A 194 -2.57 -14.71 -13.71
CA ARG A 194 -2.96 -14.21 -15.04
C ARG A 194 -1.75 -14.09 -15.98
N GLU A 195 -0.65 -13.50 -15.51
CA GLU A 195 0.58 -13.35 -16.31
C GLU A 195 1.18 -14.71 -16.72
N HIS A 196 1.14 -15.71 -15.83
CA HIS A 196 1.62 -17.06 -16.14
C HIS A 196 0.75 -17.77 -17.18
N LEU A 197 -0.58 -17.58 -17.11
CA LEU A 197 -1.51 -18.14 -18.10
C LEU A 197 -1.28 -17.50 -19.47
N THR A 198 -1.13 -16.18 -19.55
CA THR A 198 -0.85 -15.48 -20.81
C THR A 198 0.46 -15.96 -21.45
N LYS A 199 1.55 -16.09 -20.68
CA LYS A 199 2.83 -16.61 -21.20
C LYS A 199 2.71 -18.04 -21.73
N LYS A 200 1.97 -18.91 -21.05
CA LYS A 200 1.71 -20.28 -21.53
C LYS A 200 0.90 -20.31 -22.84
N GLU A 201 0.02 -19.34 -23.07
CA GLU A 201 -0.74 -19.22 -24.31
C GLU A 201 0.14 -18.71 -25.46
N GLU A 202 1.02 -17.74 -25.17
CA GLU A 202 2.03 -17.23 -26.12
C GLU A 202 3.02 -18.33 -26.53
N ASP A 203 3.54 -19.12 -25.58
CA ASP A 203 4.47 -20.24 -25.86
C ASP A 203 3.83 -21.39 -26.67
N ARG A 204 2.49 -21.43 -26.74
CA ARG A 204 1.71 -22.45 -27.46
C ARG A 204 1.24 -22.00 -28.85
N SER A 205 1.42 -20.72 -29.18
CA SER A 205 0.99 -20.10 -30.46
C SER A 205 2.17 -19.99 -31.43
#